data_AF-A0A7J2L5I5-F1
#
_entry.id   AF-A0A7J2L5I5-F1
#
_cell.length_a   1.000
_cell.length_b   1.000
_cell.length_c   1.000
_cell.angle_alpha   90.00
_cell.angle_beta   90.00
_cell.angle_gamma   90.00
#
_symmetry.space_group_name_H-M   'P 1'
#
loop_
_entity.id
_entity.type
_entity.pdbx_description
1 polymer ?
#
loop_
_entity_poly.entity_id
_entity_poly.type
_entity_poly.pdbx_seq_one_letter_code
_entity_poly.pdbx_strand_id
1 'polypeptide(L)'
;LLDIVRLIPNSKFIAVTTNSVLSIQTVGRLIKFIIDSRLELQGIIANMIRNYDTRARRLAEELSVNFLGSVPFDADYENTIGNPQSILGTKLASALKEIVERHIT
;
A
#
# COMPACT_ATOMS: atom_id res chain seq x y z
N LEU A 1 -0.28 11.16 -12.47
CA LEU A 1 -0.37 11.64 -11.07
C LEU A 1 -0.57 13.14 -11.00
N LEU A 2 0.32 13.95 -11.60
CA LEU A 2 0.22 15.41 -11.54
C LEU A 2 -1.13 15.96 -12.05
N ASP A 3 -1.68 15.38 -13.12
CA ASP A 3 -3.01 15.78 -13.61
C ASP A 3 -4.14 15.38 -12.65
N ILE A 4 -4.04 14.22 -12.02
CA ILE A 4 -5.03 13.76 -11.02
C ILE A 4 -5.03 14.68 -9.80
N VAL A 5 -3.84 15.06 -9.33
CA VAL A 5 -3.66 15.99 -8.20
C VAL A 5 -4.28 17.37 -8.50
N ARG A 6 -4.19 17.83 -9.76
CA ARG A 6 -4.84 19.07 -10.20
C ARG A 6 -6.36 18.96 -10.23
N LEU A 7 -6.89 17.79 -10.57
CA LEU A 7 -8.33 17.55 -10.70
C LEU A 7 -9.02 17.25 -9.36
N ILE A 8 -8.29 16.68 -8.39
CA ILE A 8 -8.83 16.27 -7.09
C ILE A 8 -8.10 17.05 -5.99
N PRO A 9 -8.55 18.27 -5.66
CA PRO A 9 -7.95 19.05 -4.58
C PRO A 9 -8.07 18.30 -3.25
N ASN A 10 -7.05 18.43 -2.39
CA ASN A 10 -6.97 17.75 -1.09
C ASN A 10 -6.94 16.21 -1.16
N SER A 11 -6.43 15.65 -2.27
CA SER A 11 -6.23 14.21 -2.40
C SER A 11 -5.24 13.66 -1.36
N LYS A 12 -5.62 12.58 -0.68
CA LYS A 12 -4.75 11.80 0.22
C LYS A 12 -4.29 10.52 -0.47
N PHE A 13 -3.01 10.21 -0.36
CA PHE A 13 -2.39 9.08 -1.03
C PHE A 13 -2.07 7.95 -0.05
N ILE A 14 -2.18 6.71 -0.52
CA ILE A 14 -1.58 5.52 0.11
C ILE A 14 -0.69 4.87 -0.95
N ALA A 15 0.56 4.62 -0.62
CA ALA A 15 1.48 3.92 -1.52
C ALA A 15 1.35 2.41 -1.31
N VAL A 16 1.19 1.66 -2.39
CA VAL A 16 1.19 0.19 -2.35
C VAL A 16 2.43 -0.31 -3.09
N THR A 17 3.19 -1.22 -2.48
CA THR A 17 4.40 -1.80 -3.08
C THR A 17 4.50 -3.29 -2.81
N THR A 18 5.13 -4.06 -3.68
CA THR A 18 5.59 -5.42 -3.35
C THR A 18 7.00 -5.37 -2.75
N ASN A 19 7.44 -6.46 -2.13
CA ASN A 19 8.82 -6.58 -1.62
C ASN A 19 9.87 -6.86 -2.70
N SER A 20 9.54 -6.71 -3.99
CA SER A 20 10.52 -6.79 -5.07
C SER A 20 11.40 -5.53 -5.09
N VAL A 21 12.69 -5.69 -5.41
CA VAL A 21 13.66 -4.57 -5.46
C VAL A 21 13.19 -3.47 -6.42
N LEU A 22 12.67 -3.85 -7.59
CA LEU A 22 12.16 -2.92 -8.60
C LEU A 22 10.96 -2.11 -8.10
N SER A 23 10.03 -2.76 -7.41
CA SER A 23 8.85 -2.09 -6.84
C SER A 23 9.27 -1.10 -5.75
N ILE A 24 10.15 -1.52 -4.84
CA ILE A 24 10.65 -0.66 -3.74
C ILE A 24 11.36 0.57 -4.28
N GLN A 25 12.27 0.42 -5.25
CA GLN A 25 12.97 1.57 -5.83
C GLN A 25 12.03 2.52 -6.58
N THR A 26 11.06 1.98 -7.31
CA THR A 26 10.11 2.79 -8.09
C THR A 26 9.14 3.53 -7.19
N VAL A 27 8.53 2.84 -6.22
CA VAL A 27 7.62 3.45 -5.24
C VAL A 27 8.37 4.45 -4.35
N GLY A 28 9.61 4.18 -3.97
CA GLY A 28 10.43 5.14 -3.23
C GLY A 28 10.62 6.47 -3.96
N ARG A 29 10.86 6.45 -5.27
CA ARG A 29 10.92 7.67 -6.09
C ARG A 29 9.56 8.37 -6.18
N LEU A 30 8.48 7.61 -6.31
CA LEU A 30 7.12 8.16 -6.34
C LEU A 30 6.74 8.84 -5.02
N ILE A 31 7.08 8.23 -3.87
CA ILE A 31 6.84 8.79 -2.55
C ILE A 31 7.62 10.10 -2.37
N LYS A 32 8.89 10.14 -2.75
CA LYS A 32 9.68 11.38 -2.73
C LYS A 32 9.00 12.49 -3.54
N PHE A 33 8.55 12.19 -4.75
CA PHE A 33 7.80 13.15 -5.56
C PHE A 33 6.52 13.66 -4.87
N ILE A 34 5.76 12.79 -4.22
CA ILE A 34 4.54 13.16 -3.47
C ILE A 34 4.90 14.11 -2.31
N ILE A 35 5.92 13.77 -1.53
CA ILE A 35 6.40 14.58 -0.39
C ILE A 35 6.90 15.95 -0.87
N ASP A 36 7.77 15.97 -1.89
CA ASP A 36 8.36 17.20 -2.44
C ASP A 36 7.29 18.12 -3.04
N SER A 37 6.21 17.54 -3.57
CA SER A 37 5.04 18.27 -4.08
C SER A 37 4.07 18.72 -2.98
N ARG A 38 4.41 18.52 -1.70
CA ARG A 38 3.58 18.82 -0.52
C ARG A 38 2.20 18.16 -0.55
N LEU A 39 2.12 16.98 -1.15
CA LEU A 39 0.89 16.18 -1.18
C LEU A 39 0.80 15.29 0.06
N GLU A 40 -0.42 15.02 0.51
CA GLU A 40 -0.65 14.25 1.73
C GLU A 40 -0.51 12.74 1.46
N LEU A 41 0.50 12.10 2.04
CA LEU A 41 0.70 10.65 2.01
C LEU A 41 0.37 10.05 3.38
N GLN A 42 -0.61 9.16 3.45
CA GLN A 42 -1.01 8.47 4.69
C GLN A 42 0.00 7.42 5.12
N GLY A 43 0.65 6.75 4.16
CA GLY A 43 1.67 5.74 4.43
C GLY A 43 1.83 4.71 3.31
N ILE A 44 2.54 3.63 3.63
CA ILE A 44 2.87 2.52 2.73
C ILE A 44 2.19 1.22 3.18
N ILE A 45 1.57 0.50 2.25
CA ILE A 45 1.13 -0.88 2.40
C ILE A 45 2.04 -1.80 1.58
N ALA A 46 2.57 -2.84 2.21
CA ALA A 46 3.32 -3.89 1.52
C ALA A 46 2.35 -4.98 1.03
N ASN A 47 2.36 -5.30 -0.26
CA ASN A 47 1.46 -6.28 -0.87
C ASN A 47 2.22 -7.54 -1.34
N MET A 48 1.48 -8.64 -1.52
CA MET A 48 1.97 -9.94 -2.02
C MET A 48 3.12 -10.52 -1.19
N ILE A 49 3.04 -10.38 0.13
CA ILE A 49 4.10 -10.82 1.03
C ILE A 49 4.07 -12.35 1.18
N ARG A 50 5.16 -13.02 0.76
CA ARG A 50 5.33 -14.48 0.92
C ARG A 50 6.26 -14.88 2.06
N ASN A 51 7.19 -14.00 2.44
CA ASN A 51 8.24 -14.23 3.45
C ASN A 51 8.27 -13.06 4.46
N TYR A 52 9.07 -13.18 5.53
CA TYR A 52 9.34 -12.12 6.52
C TYR A 52 10.17 -10.95 5.98
N ASP A 53 9.88 -10.51 4.77
CA ASP A 53 10.64 -9.46 4.09
C ASP A 53 10.15 -8.07 4.53
N THR A 54 11.12 -7.26 4.97
CA THR A 54 10.91 -5.96 5.61
C THR A 54 11.23 -4.78 4.71
N ARG A 55 11.49 -4.98 3.41
CA ARG A 55 11.92 -3.88 2.50
C ARG A 55 10.94 -2.70 2.47
N ALA A 56 9.63 -2.95 2.39
CA ALA A 56 8.64 -1.87 2.40
C ALA A 56 8.61 -1.10 3.73
N ARG A 57 8.83 -1.79 4.86
CA ARG A 57 8.95 -1.16 6.18
C ARG A 57 10.21 -0.29 6.27
N ARG A 58 11.35 -0.80 5.80
CA ARG A 58 12.60 -0.03 5.74
C ARG A 58 12.47 1.20 4.86
N LEU A 59 11.81 1.08 3.70
CA LEU A 59 11.53 2.24 2.85
C LEU A 59 10.69 3.30 3.59
N ALA A 60 9.70 2.86 4.37
CA ALA A 60 8.88 3.76 5.17
C ALA A 60 9.74 4.50 6.23
N GLU A 61 10.60 3.77 6.94
CA GLU A 61 11.55 4.32 7.92
C GLU A 61 12.53 5.31 7.28
N GLU A 62 13.15 4.94 6.15
CA GLU A 62 14.12 5.77 5.40
C GLU A 62 13.51 7.09 4.92
N LEU A 63 12.23 7.07 4.54
CA LEU A 63 11.51 8.26 4.07
C LEU A 63 10.72 8.96 5.17
N SER A 64 10.80 8.48 6.42
CA SER A 64 10.05 9.01 7.57
C SER A 64 8.54 9.09 7.30
N VAL A 65 7.98 8.05 6.68
CA VAL A 65 6.53 7.92 6.40
C VAL A 65 5.95 6.73 7.16
N ASN A 66 4.64 6.71 7.37
CA ASN A 66 3.99 5.63 8.10
C ASN A 66 4.04 4.31 7.32
N PHE A 67 4.34 3.22 8.01
CA PHE A 67 4.11 1.87 7.52
C PHE A 67 2.77 1.36 8.03
N LEU A 68 1.79 1.22 7.13
CA LEU A 68 0.41 0.89 7.48
C LEU A 68 0.19 -0.61 7.68
N GLY A 69 1.04 -1.45 7.09
CA GLY A 69 0.97 -2.90 7.27
C GLY A 69 1.31 -3.69 6.02
N SER A 70 1.02 -4.98 6.10
CA SER A 70 1.35 -5.98 5.08
C SER A 70 0.12 -6.79 4.70
N VAL A 71 -0.06 -7.01 3.41
CA VAL A 71 -1.05 -7.91 2.83
C VAL A 71 -0.30 -9.15 2.32
N PRO A 72 -0.61 -10.35 2.83
CA PRO A 72 0.06 -11.58 2.41
C PRO A 72 -0.30 -11.93 0.96
N PHE A 73 0.55 -12.73 0.33
CA PHE A 73 0.15 -13.39 -0.91
C PHE A 73 -1.00 -14.36 -0.63
N ASP A 74 -2.04 -14.25 -1.44
CA ASP A 74 -3.23 -15.09 -1.36
C ASP A 74 -3.47 -15.74 -2.73
N ALA A 75 -3.28 -17.07 -2.79
CA ALA A 75 -3.45 -17.83 -4.02
C ALA A 75 -4.93 -17.95 -4.42
N ASP A 76 -5.84 -17.87 -3.46
CA ASP A 76 -7.27 -18.06 -3.70
C ASP A 76 -7.95 -16.76 -4.14
N TYR A 77 -7.33 -15.60 -3.85
CA TYR A 77 -7.87 -14.28 -4.19
C TYR A 77 -8.26 -14.17 -5.67
N GLU A 78 -7.42 -14.63 -6.61
CA GLU A 78 -7.71 -14.53 -8.05
C GLU A 78 -9.02 -15.24 -8.43
N ASN A 79 -9.32 -16.37 -7.80
CA ASN A 79 -10.55 -17.13 -8.02
C ASN A 79 -11.80 -16.45 -7.44
N THR A 80 -11.63 -15.46 -6.56
CA THR A 80 -12.73 -14.72 -5.93
C THR A 80 -13.10 -13.43 -6.67
N ILE A 81 -12.28 -12.99 -7.64
CA ILE A 81 -12.52 -11.77 -8.41
C ILE A 81 -13.86 -11.87 -9.13
N GLY A 82 -14.67 -10.81 -9.02
CA GLY A 82 -16.04 -10.76 -9.56
C GLY A 82 -17.12 -11.17 -8.56
N ASN A 83 -16.75 -11.72 -7.39
CA ASN A 83 -17.68 -11.98 -6.29
C ASN A 83 -17.21 -11.29 -4.99
N PRO A 84 -17.76 -10.10 -4.64
CA PRO A 84 -17.38 -9.37 -3.44
C PRO A 84 -17.50 -10.18 -2.14
N GLN A 85 -18.51 -11.05 -2.02
CA GLN A 85 -18.68 -11.87 -0.82
C GLN A 85 -17.58 -12.91 -0.67
N SER A 86 -17.15 -13.51 -1.79
CA SER A 86 -16.01 -14.44 -1.79
C SER A 86 -14.70 -13.74 -1.41
N ILE A 87 -14.50 -12.50 -1.86
CA ILE A 87 -13.29 -11.71 -1.50
C ILE A 87 -13.20 -11.52 0.01
N LEU A 88 -14.30 -11.26 0.71
CA LEU A 88 -14.30 -11.03 2.16
C LEU A 88 -13.81 -12.25 2.98
N GLY A 89 -13.85 -13.45 2.41
CA GLY A 89 -13.31 -14.67 3.01
C GLY A 89 -11.81 -14.89 2.80
N THR A 90 -11.13 -14.02 2.06
CA THR A 90 -9.71 -14.18 1.71
C THR A 90 -8.76 -13.69 2.81
N LYS A 91 -7.52 -14.18 2.80
CA LYS A 91 -6.43 -13.69 3.67
C LYS A 91 -6.12 -12.22 3.36
N LEU A 92 -6.24 -11.83 2.09
CA LEU A 92 -6.12 -10.44 1.67
C LEU A 92 -7.14 -9.54 2.40
N ALA A 93 -8.42 -9.93 2.42
CA ALA A 93 -9.46 -9.15 3.08
C ALA A 93 -9.25 -9.07 4.59
N SER A 94 -8.86 -10.18 5.24
CA SER A 94 -8.51 -10.19 6.67
C SER A 94 -7.37 -9.22 6.99
N ALA A 95 -6.29 -9.25 6.20
CA ALA A 95 -5.14 -8.35 6.42
C ALA A 95 -5.50 -6.88 6.19
N LEU A 96 -6.28 -6.58 5.15
CA LEU A 96 -6.75 -5.21 4.90
C LEU A 96 -7.66 -4.70 6.02
N LYS A 97 -8.53 -5.55 6.57
CA LYS A 97 -9.38 -5.20 7.70
C LYS A 97 -8.55 -4.74 8.90
N GLU A 98 -7.51 -5.49 9.25
CA GLU A 98 -6.60 -5.10 10.34
C GLU A 98 -5.90 -3.76 10.09
N ILE A 99 -5.50 -3.48 8.83
CA ILE A 99 -4.87 -2.21 8.47
C ILE A 99 -5.85 -1.04 8.62
N VAL A 100 -7.09 -1.22 8.16
CA VAL A 100 -8.14 -0.20 8.25
C VAL A 100 -8.50 0.10 9.70
N GLU A 101 -8.66 -0.94 10.53
CA GLU A 101 -9.00 -0.79 11.96
C GLU A 101 -7.91 -0.06 12.75
N ARG A 102 -6.64 -0.17 12.35
CA ARG A 102 -5.52 0.49 13.06
C ARG A 102 -5.24 1.92 12.62
N HIS A 103 -5.61 2.29 11.39
CA HIS A 103 -5.09 3.52 10.76
C HIS A 103 -6.15 4.41 10.11
N ILE A 104 -7.35 3.91 9.82
CA ILE A 104 -8.32 4.60 8.95
C ILE A 104 -9.69 4.79 9.65
N THR A 105 -9.90 4.17 10.81
CA THR A 105 -11.10 4.34 11.64
C THR A 105 -10.79 5.28 12.81
#